data_AF-A0A5R9KP00-F1
#
_entry.id   AF-A0A5R9KP00-F1
#
_cell.length_a   1.000
_cell.length_b   1.000
_cell.length_c   1.000
_cell.angle_alpha   90.00
_cell.angle_beta   90.00
_cell.angle_gamma   90.00
#
_symmetry.space_group_name_H-M   'P 1'
#
loop_
_entity.id
_entity.type
_entity.pdbx_description
1 polymer ?
#
loop_
_entity_poly.entity_id
_entity_poly.type
_entity_poly.pdbx_seq_one_letter_code
_entity_poly.pdbx_strand_id
1 'polypeptide(L)'
;MATTCHYASNIIIGTGTGPVGWGNFDLNAYETGTQAALDEIVKGSMTGYGLIMLIRELSGEIVITPNFSKVCNATAALPTWKSKNQVEIIYTPSVFGKVNCNGAGFTADEFLLHELVHAYRFLKNKKSNTFGLTIGDFQYTNFEEFASILYVNIYMSAKGKSTLRKHHLDGTAMPANMANNRGFFQNQKEHARRVHDLICEDYHYCQTYVRKDYGVFNPIDYFLKNSVEVTNMIDWPKPMVPSP
;
A
#
# COMPACT_ATOMS: atom_id res chain seq x y z
N MET A 1 19.88 -13.82 -21.63
CA MET A 1 19.15 -12.54 -21.57
C MET A 1 18.13 -12.67 -20.46
N ALA A 2 18.09 -11.73 -19.51
CA ALA A 2 17.09 -11.77 -18.45
C ALA A 2 15.70 -11.65 -19.09
N THR A 3 14.81 -12.60 -18.83
CA THR A 3 13.42 -12.54 -19.25
C THR A 3 12.75 -11.40 -18.50
N THR A 4 12.04 -10.54 -19.23
CA THR A 4 11.26 -9.44 -18.67
C THR A 4 9.82 -9.60 -19.14
N CYS A 5 8.90 -9.79 -18.21
CA CYS A 5 7.47 -9.80 -18.49
C CYS A 5 6.89 -8.43 -18.15
N HIS A 6 6.23 -7.79 -19.12
CA HIS A 6 5.50 -6.53 -18.87
C HIS A 6 4.07 -6.87 -18.48
N TYR A 7 3.71 -6.66 -17.22
CA TYR A 7 2.31 -6.77 -16.80
C TYR A 7 1.49 -5.58 -17.30
N ALA A 8 2.08 -4.38 -17.27
CA ALA A 8 1.52 -3.16 -17.83
C ALA A 8 2.65 -2.24 -18.32
N SER A 9 2.33 -1.12 -18.98
CA SER A 9 3.32 -0.21 -19.60
C SER A 9 4.47 0.16 -18.65
N ASN A 10 4.16 0.40 -17.38
CA ASN A 10 5.13 0.82 -16.35
C ASN A 10 5.30 -0.21 -15.21
N ILE A 11 4.82 -1.45 -15.39
CA ILE A 11 4.96 -2.53 -14.40
C ILE A 11 5.66 -3.69 -15.06
N ILE A 12 6.90 -3.93 -14.63
CA ILE A 12 7.80 -4.93 -15.19
C ILE A 12 8.05 -5.99 -14.13
N ILE A 13 7.89 -7.26 -14.47
CA ILE A 13 8.34 -8.39 -13.66
C ILE A 13 9.68 -8.84 -14.25
N GLY A 14 10.72 -8.90 -13.42
CA GLY A 14 12.05 -9.27 -13.88
C GLY A 14 12.89 -9.90 -12.79
N THR A 15 14.11 -10.32 -13.15
CA THR A 15 14.99 -11.06 -12.24
C THR A 15 15.72 -10.19 -11.20
N GLY A 16 15.62 -8.86 -11.30
CA GLY A 16 16.38 -7.90 -10.49
C GLY A 16 17.89 -8.00 -10.66
N THR A 17 18.65 -7.43 -9.71
CA THR A 17 20.13 -7.53 -9.70
C THR A 17 20.72 -8.11 -8.43
N GLY A 18 19.89 -8.66 -7.52
CA GLY A 18 20.43 -9.56 -6.51
C GLY A 18 21.20 -10.68 -7.21
N PRO A 19 22.37 -11.12 -6.70
CA PRO A 19 23.03 -12.29 -7.26
C PRO A 19 21.98 -13.40 -7.26
N VAL A 20 21.62 -13.89 -8.45
CA VAL A 20 20.76 -15.06 -8.61
C VAL A 20 21.58 -16.21 -8.07
N GLY A 21 21.51 -16.39 -6.75
CA GLY A 21 22.36 -17.30 -6.00
C GLY A 21 21.99 -18.73 -6.36
N TRP A 22 22.64 -19.25 -7.41
CA TRP A 22 22.99 -20.63 -7.73
C TRP A 22 22.19 -21.72 -6.99
N GLY A 23 20.89 -21.78 -7.26
CA GLY A 23 19.98 -22.87 -6.91
C GLY A 23 18.89 -23.02 -7.96
N ASN A 24 18.03 -24.03 -7.80
CA ASN A 24 16.85 -24.28 -8.64
C ASN A 24 15.76 -23.20 -8.42
N PHE A 25 16.07 -21.92 -8.61
CA PHE A 25 15.06 -20.86 -8.61
C PHE A 25 14.19 -21.02 -9.86
N ASP A 26 12.92 -21.33 -9.64
CA ASP A 26 11.95 -21.46 -10.71
C ASP A 26 11.43 -20.07 -11.10
N LEU A 27 12.09 -19.48 -12.10
CA LEU A 27 11.71 -18.18 -12.64
C LEU A 27 10.29 -18.18 -13.20
N ASN A 28 9.86 -19.28 -13.83
CA ASN A 28 8.52 -19.37 -14.41
C ASN A 28 7.45 -19.38 -13.31
N ALA A 29 7.67 -20.13 -12.23
CA ALA A 29 6.77 -20.14 -11.07
C ALA A 29 6.73 -18.76 -10.38
N TYR A 30 7.87 -18.08 -10.30
CA TYR A 30 7.93 -16.71 -9.77
C TYR A 30 7.12 -15.72 -10.62
N GLU A 31 7.36 -15.69 -11.93
CA GLU A 31 6.66 -14.80 -12.86
C GLU A 31 5.15 -15.06 -12.83
N THR A 32 4.76 -16.34 -12.93
CA THR A 32 3.35 -16.76 -12.87
C THR A 32 2.69 -16.35 -11.55
N GLY A 33 3.36 -16.57 -10.42
CA GLY A 33 2.83 -16.19 -9.10
C GLY A 33 2.70 -14.69 -8.93
N THR A 34 3.64 -13.91 -9.47
CA THR A 34 3.62 -12.44 -9.39
C THR A 34 2.52 -11.88 -10.27
N GLN A 35 2.35 -12.43 -11.48
CA GLN A 35 1.25 -12.07 -12.36
C GLN A 35 -0.11 -12.40 -11.73
N ALA A 36 -0.26 -13.58 -11.12
CA ALA A 36 -1.51 -13.95 -10.44
C ALA A 36 -1.84 -13.00 -9.28
N ALA A 37 -0.83 -12.54 -8.52
CA ALA A 37 -1.04 -11.54 -7.46
C ALA A 37 -1.50 -10.19 -8.04
N LEU A 38 -0.93 -9.75 -9.15
CA LEU A 38 -1.34 -8.51 -9.85
C LEU A 38 -2.76 -8.63 -10.44
N ASP A 39 -3.11 -9.78 -10.99
CA ASP A 39 -4.47 -10.08 -11.47
C ASP A 39 -5.48 -10.05 -10.33
N GLU A 40 -5.13 -10.59 -9.16
CA GLU A 40 -6.00 -10.55 -7.97
C GLU A 40 -6.15 -9.14 -7.40
N ILE A 41 -5.13 -8.27 -7.53
CA ILE A 41 -5.21 -6.85 -7.14
C ILE A 41 -6.27 -6.10 -7.96
N VAL A 42 -6.33 -6.32 -9.28
CA VAL A 42 -7.29 -5.61 -10.14
C VAL A 42 -8.70 -6.16 -10.03
N LYS A 43 -8.87 -7.37 -9.50
CA LYS A 43 -10.14 -8.10 -9.47
C LYS A 43 -10.96 -7.72 -8.25
N GLY A 44 -12.14 -7.15 -8.50
CA GLY A 44 -13.15 -6.92 -7.46
C GLY A 44 -12.81 -5.77 -6.49
N SER A 45 -11.85 -4.91 -6.82
CA SER A 45 -11.55 -3.68 -6.08
C SER A 45 -11.18 -2.55 -7.02
N MET A 46 -11.87 -1.42 -6.88
CA MET A 46 -11.57 -0.16 -7.54
C MET A 46 -10.29 0.47 -7.00
N THR A 47 -9.95 0.26 -5.73
CA THR A 47 -8.66 0.67 -5.14
C THR A 47 -7.52 -0.02 -5.89
N GLY A 48 -7.52 -1.36 -5.94
CA GLY A 48 -6.47 -2.11 -6.63
C GLY A 48 -6.42 -1.82 -8.14
N TYR A 49 -7.56 -1.83 -8.82
CA TYR A 49 -7.66 -1.46 -10.24
C TYR A 49 -7.14 -0.04 -10.52
N GLY A 50 -7.58 0.94 -9.72
CA GLY A 50 -7.21 2.34 -9.86
C GLY A 50 -5.72 2.57 -9.69
N LEU A 51 -5.08 1.89 -8.74
CA LEU A 51 -3.63 1.97 -8.54
C LEU A 51 -2.87 1.53 -9.79
N ILE A 52 -3.24 0.38 -10.36
CA ILE A 52 -2.61 -0.14 -11.59
C ILE A 52 -2.81 0.84 -12.75
N MET A 53 -4.00 1.43 -12.90
CA MET A 53 -4.25 2.43 -13.95
C MET A 53 -3.38 3.67 -13.77
N LEU A 54 -3.25 4.18 -12.54
CA LEU A 54 -2.43 5.36 -12.27
C LEU A 54 -0.94 5.09 -12.45
N ILE A 55 -0.46 3.90 -12.10
CA ILE A 55 0.94 3.51 -12.34
C ILE A 55 1.26 3.52 -13.84
N ARG A 56 0.33 3.06 -14.69
CA ARG A 56 0.49 3.07 -16.16
C ARG A 56 0.66 4.47 -16.76
N GLU A 57 0.20 5.49 -16.05
CA GLU A 57 0.26 6.90 -16.47
C GLU A 57 1.48 7.64 -15.92
N LEU A 58 2.25 7.02 -15.02
CA LEU A 58 3.47 7.62 -14.49
C LEU A 58 4.54 7.79 -15.57
N SER A 59 5.44 8.76 -15.36
CA SER A 59 6.65 8.88 -16.18
C SER A 59 7.71 7.83 -15.84
N GLY A 60 7.59 7.14 -14.70
CA GLY A 60 8.58 6.20 -14.17
C GLY A 60 8.08 4.76 -14.16
N GLU A 61 9.01 3.84 -13.99
CA GLU A 61 8.74 2.39 -14.02
C GLU A 61 8.75 1.80 -12.61
N ILE A 62 7.95 0.77 -12.40
CA ILE A 62 8.04 -0.13 -11.25
C ILE A 62 8.55 -1.48 -11.76
N VAL A 63 9.63 -1.98 -11.16
CA VAL A 63 10.17 -3.31 -11.44
C VAL A 63 9.98 -4.18 -10.22
N ILE A 64 9.27 -5.29 -10.39
CA ILE A 64 9.07 -6.29 -9.35
C ILE A 64 10.11 -7.38 -9.56
N THR A 65 10.89 -7.67 -8.52
CA THR A 65 12.04 -8.59 -8.58
C THR A 65 11.97 -9.60 -7.44
N PRO A 66 12.54 -10.80 -7.59
CA PRO A 66 12.44 -11.83 -6.58
C PRO A 66 13.26 -11.49 -5.33
N ASN A 67 12.69 -11.79 -4.17
CA ASN A 67 13.41 -11.84 -2.91
C ASN A 67 13.98 -13.24 -2.64
N PHE A 68 15.31 -13.37 -2.63
CA PHE A 68 15.99 -14.65 -2.39
C PHE A 68 16.18 -15.00 -0.92
N SER A 69 15.95 -14.07 0.01
CA SER A 69 16.19 -14.30 1.45
C SER A 69 15.20 -15.26 2.11
N LYS A 70 14.08 -15.59 1.44
CA LYS A 70 12.93 -16.36 1.98
C LYS A 70 12.33 -15.77 3.26
N VAL A 71 12.70 -14.54 3.63
CA VAL A 71 12.14 -13.80 4.77
C VAL A 71 10.86 -13.09 4.31
N CYS A 72 9.96 -12.83 5.25
CA CYS A 72 8.72 -12.08 5.04
C CYS A 72 9.00 -10.58 4.90
N ASN A 73 9.81 -10.22 3.92
CA ASN A 73 10.09 -8.84 3.58
C ASN A 73 9.80 -8.64 2.10
N ALA A 74 9.06 -7.57 1.83
CA ALA A 74 9.17 -6.87 0.57
C ALA A 74 9.58 -5.43 0.90
N THR A 75 10.18 -4.78 -0.08
CA THR A 75 10.55 -3.36 0.04
C THR A 75 10.45 -2.71 -1.31
N ALA A 76 9.75 -1.59 -1.37
CA ALA A 76 9.80 -0.63 -2.46
C ALA A 76 10.93 0.39 -2.22
N ALA A 77 11.92 0.45 -3.10
CA ALA A 77 13.04 1.39 -2.99
C ALA A 77 13.59 1.79 -4.37
N LEU A 78 14.41 2.85 -4.41
CA LEU A 78 15.18 3.16 -5.62
C LEU A 78 16.12 1.98 -5.95
N PRO A 79 16.13 1.47 -7.19
CA PRO A 79 17.07 0.43 -7.58
C PRO A 79 18.48 1.02 -7.55
N THR A 80 19.45 0.26 -7.04
CA THR A 80 20.85 0.73 -7.00
C THR A 80 21.55 0.71 -8.37
N TRP A 81 20.91 0.15 -9.40
CA TRP A 81 21.49 -0.15 -10.72
C TRP A 81 20.77 0.49 -11.91
N LYS A 82 19.67 1.23 -11.70
CA LYS A 82 18.87 1.80 -12.79
C LYS A 82 18.64 3.30 -12.59
N SER A 83 17.97 3.91 -13.57
CA SER A 83 17.75 5.35 -13.62
C SER A 83 17.01 5.88 -12.38
N LYS A 84 17.18 7.17 -12.07
CA LYS A 84 16.48 7.88 -10.97
C LYS A 84 14.95 7.90 -11.08
N ASN A 85 14.38 7.35 -12.15
CA ASN A 85 12.95 7.37 -12.46
C ASN A 85 12.36 5.96 -12.47
N GLN A 86 12.90 5.08 -11.63
CA GLN A 86 12.42 3.73 -11.43
C GLN A 86 12.36 3.42 -9.94
N VAL A 87 11.39 2.60 -9.53
CA VAL A 87 11.33 1.97 -8.21
C VAL A 87 11.38 0.46 -8.39
N GLU A 88 12.16 -0.21 -7.54
CA GLU A 88 12.16 -1.66 -7.43
C GLU A 88 11.29 -2.10 -6.25
N ILE A 89 10.46 -3.12 -6.46
CA ILE A 89 9.78 -3.87 -5.42
C ILE A 89 10.41 -5.26 -5.35
N ILE A 90 11.10 -5.55 -4.24
CA ILE A 90 11.64 -6.88 -3.97
C ILE A 90 10.52 -7.74 -3.36
N TYR A 91 10.02 -8.74 -4.06
CA TYR A 91 8.83 -9.50 -3.70
C TYR A 91 8.90 -10.96 -4.17
N THR A 92 8.48 -11.92 -3.35
CA THR A 92 8.34 -13.33 -3.75
C THR A 92 6.96 -13.86 -3.36
N PRO A 93 6.03 -14.07 -4.32
CA PRO A 93 4.63 -14.39 -4.02
C PRO A 93 4.47 -15.66 -3.19
N SER A 94 5.32 -16.67 -3.44
CA SER A 94 5.23 -17.97 -2.78
C SER A 94 5.61 -17.96 -1.30
N VAL A 95 6.10 -16.84 -0.75
CA VAL A 95 6.47 -16.72 0.67
C VAL A 95 5.29 -16.22 1.52
N PHE A 96 4.37 -15.47 0.93
CA PHE A 96 3.23 -14.84 1.60
C PHE A 96 2.08 -15.83 1.87
N GLY A 97 1.37 -15.65 2.99
CA GLY A 97 0.34 -16.57 3.48
C GLY A 97 0.86 -17.84 4.16
N LYS A 98 2.17 -17.95 4.42
CA LYS A 98 2.81 -19.12 5.07
C LYS A 98 3.13 -18.86 6.55
N VAL A 99 3.63 -19.88 7.27
CA VAL A 99 3.82 -19.89 8.74
C VAL A 99 4.45 -18.61 9.32
N ASN A 100 5.42 -18.00 8.64
CA ASN A 100 6.10 -16.80 9.14
C ASN A 100 5.56 -15.50 8.52
N CYS A 101 4.78 -15.58 7.44
CA CYS A 101 4.25 -14.45 6.67
C CYS A 101 2.73 -14.57 6.61
N ASN A 102 2.09 -14.59 7.78
CA ASN A 102 0.64 -14.75 7.91
C ASN A 102 0.03 -13.61 8.71
N GLY A 103 -1.30 -13.61 8.81
CA GLY A 103 -2.08 -12.57 9.45
C GLY A 103 -2.78 -11.66 8.45
N ALA A 104 -3.33 -10.56 8.96
CA ALA A 104 -4.10 -9.61 8.16
C ALA A 104 -3.19 -8.86 7.18
N GLY A 105 -3.52 -8.85 5.89
CA GLY A 105 -2.76 -8.13 4.87
C GLY A 105 -1.48 -8.85 4.41
N PHE A 106 -1.36 -10.15 4.67
CA PHE A 106 -0.18 -10.98 4.33
C PHE A 106 -0.45 -12.00 3.23
N THR A 107 -1.60 -11.94 2.54
CA THR A 107 -1.74 -12.69 1.29
C THR A 107 -0.91 -12.04 0.18
N ALA A 108 -0.56 -12.83 -0.84
CA ALA A 108 0.38 -12.42 -1.88
C ALA A 108 -0.04 -11.11 -2.59
N ASP A 109 -1.32 -10.96 -2.90
CA ASP A 109 -1.92 -9.77 -3.52
C ASP A 109 -1.99 -8.57 -2.56
N GLU A 110 -2.38 -8.79 -1.29
CA GLU A 110 -2.44 -7.71 -0.29
C GLU A 110 -1.07 -7.10 0.00
N PHE A 111 -0.05 -7.95 0.14
CA PHE A 111 1.30 -7.49 0.43
C PHE A 111 1.92 -6.81 -0.81
N LEU A 112 1.67 -7.34 -2.00
CA LEU A 112 2.12 -6.68 -3.23
C LEU A 112 1.42 -5.32 -3.43
N LEU A 113 0.12 -5.21 -3.11
CA LEU A 113 -0.60 -3.94 -3.14
C LEU A 113 0.03 -2.91 -2.20
N HIS A 114 0.43 -3.32 -1.00
CA HIS A 114 1.14 -2.46 -0.04
C HIS A 114 2.40 -1.82 -0.67
N GLU A 115 3.27 -2.64 -1.27
CA GLU A 115 4.49 -2.15 -1.91
C GLU A 115 4.22 -1.32 -3.17
N LEU A 116 3.18 -1.65 -3.93
CA LEU A 116 2.78 -0.87 -5.10
C LEU A 116 2.30 0.54 -4.71
N VAL A 117 1.65 0.70 -3.55
CA VAL A 117 1.30 2.03 -3.03
C VAL A 117 2.56 2.83 -2.74
N HIS A 118 3.53 2.25 -2.03
CA HIS A 118 4.81 2.91 -1.76
C HIS A 118 5.51 3.34 -3.05
N ALA A 119 5.61 2.43 -4.04
CA ALA A 119 6.26 2.71 -5.30
C ALA A 119 5.53 3.79 -6.13
N TYR A 120 4.20 3.72 -6.20
CA TYR A 120 3.38 4.74 -6.85
C TYR A 120 3.58 6.13 -6.23
N ARG A 121 3.46 6.23 -4.90
CA ARG A 121 3.59 7.50 -4.18
C ARG A 121 5.01 8.05 -4.26
N PHE A 122 6.02 7.19 -4.20
CA PHE A 122 7.41 7.57 -4.40
C PHE A 122 7.62 8.22 -5.77
N LEU A 123 7.17 7.58 -6.86
CA LEU A 123 7.31 8.11 -8.22
C LEU A 123 6.50 9.39 -8.44
N LYS A 124 5.30 9.48 -7.86
CA LYS A 124 4.41 10.64 -7.99
C LYS A 124 4.91 11.86 -7.22
N ASN A 125 5.22 11.69 -5.93
CA ASN A 125 5.48 12.81 -5.02
C ASN A 125 6.96 13.15 -4.90
N LYS A 126 7.86 12.23 -5.31
CA LYS A 126 9.33 12.35 -5.15
C LYS A 126 9.77 12.66 -3.72
N LYS A 127 8.93 12.36 -2.74
CA LYS A 127 9.15 12.62 -1.31
C LYS A 127 8.73 11.38 -0.54
N SER A 128 9.61 10.91 0.35
CA SER A 128 9.19 10.03 1.44
C SER A 128 9.03 10.92 2.68
N ASN A 129 7.84 10.97 3.25
CA ASN A 129 7.71 11.55 4.59
C ASN A 129 8.34 10.55 5.58
N THR A 130 9.51 10.88 6.12
CA THR A 130 10.26 9.98 7.02
C THR A 130 9.97 10.21 8.50
N PHE A 131 9.07 11.14 8.83
CA PHE A 131 8.78 11.43 10.24
C PHE A 131 7.97 10.31 10.89
N GLY A 132 8.35 9.98 12.13
CA GLY A 132 7.66 9.04 13.00
C GLY A 132 6.15 9.29 13.04
N LEU A 133 5.33 8.30 12.67
CA LEU A 133 3.88 8.35 12.81
C LEU A 133 3.37 7.20 13.68
N THR A 134 2.89 7.57 14.87
CA THR A 134 2.19 6.68 15.80
C THR A 134 0.87 7.33 16.17
N ILE A 135 -0.22 6.56 16.14
CA ILE A 135 -1.58 7.04 16.47
C ILE A 135 -2.15 6.12 17.54
N GLY A 136 -2.13 6.56 18.80
CA GLY A 136 -2.47 5.68 19.92
C GLY A 136 -1.54 4.46 19.96
N ASP A 137 -2.13 3.27 19.84
CA ASP A 137 -1.42 1.98 19.79
C ASP A 137 -1.13 1.49 18.35
N PHE A 138 -1.35 2.35 17.35
CA PHE A 138 -1.05 2.07 15.94
C PHE A 138 0.34 2.60 15.60
N GLN A 139 1.27 1.67 15.39
CA GLN A 139 2.65 1.99 15.03
C GLN A 139 2.79 1.94 13.51
N TYR A 140 2.48 3.05 12.82
CA TYR A 140 2.66 3.13 11.36
C TYR A 140 4.11 3.44 10.97
N THR A 141 4.96 3.94 11.85
CA THR A 141 6.32 4.44 11.57
C THR A 141 6.36 5.71 10.74
N ASN A 142 5.59 5.86 9.67
CA ASN A 142 5.52 7.11 8.92
C ASN A 142 4.20 7.26 8.14
N PHE A 143 4.06 8.36 7.41
CA PHE A 143 2.84 8.65 6.64
C PHE A 143 2.66 7.73 5.41
N GLU A 144 3.75 7.30 4.77
CA GLU A 144 3.69 6.39 3.63
C GLU A 144 3.14 5.02 4.06
N GLU A 145 3.62 4.51 5.18
CA GLU A 145 3.10 3.27 5.78
C GLU A 145 1.64 3.39 6.21
N PHE A 146 1.23 4.54 6.75
CA PHE A 146 -0.19 4.80 7.03
C PHE A 146 -1.02 4.72 5.74
N ALA A 147 -0.58 5.37 4.66
CA ALA A 147 -1.28 5.36 3.38
C ALA A 147 -1.37 3.94 2.80
N SER A 148 -0.26 3.19 2.80
CA SER A 148 -0.19 1.82 2.31
C SER A 148 -1.09 0.87 3.11
N ILE A 149 -1.09 0.96 4.45
CA ILE A 149 -1.98 0.16 5.30
C ILE A 149 -3.45 0.55 5.09
N LEU A 150 -3.76 1.84 4.96
CA LEU A 150 -5.13 2.28 4.74
C LEU A 150 -5.70 1.77 3.41
N TYR A 151 -4.97 1.93 2.30
CA TYR A 151 -5.43 1.44 1.00
C TYR A 151 -5.56 -0.09 0.97
N VAL A 152 -4.62 -0.83 1.59
CA VAL A 152 -4.71 -2.30 1.69
C VAL A 152 -5.95 -2.71 2.50
N ASN A 153 -6.23 -2.06 3.62
CA ASN A 153 -7.43 -2.37 4.40
C ASN A 153 -8.73 -2.07 3.64
N ILE A 154 -8.78 -1.00 2.84
CA ILE A 154 -9.92 -0.69 1.97
C ILE A 154 -10.10 -1.77 0.90
N TYR A 155 -9.00 -2.15 0.23
CA TYR A 155 -8.97 -3.26 -0.73
C TYR A 155 -9.47 -4.57 -0.12
N MET A 156 -8.93 -4.95 1.05
CA MET A 156 -9.34 -6.14 1.78
C MET A 156 -10.82 -6.13 2.14
N SER A 157 -11.32 -4.99 2.62
CA SER A 157 -12.74 -4.83 2.96
C SER A 157 -13.66 -4.93 1.75
N ALA A 158 -13.25 -4.37 0.60
CA ALA A 158 -13.97 -4.50 -0.67
C ALA A 158 -14.05 -5.96 -1.14
N LYS A 159 -13.02 -6.77 -0.87
CA LYS A 159 -13.00 -8.22 -1.11
C LYS A 159 -13.70 -9.04 -0.01
N GLY A 160 -14.41 -8.39 0.91
CA GLY A 160 -15.22 -9.04 1.94
C GLY A 160 -14.45 -9.53 3.16
N LYS A 161 -13.18 -9.17 3.33
CA LYS A 161 -12.41 -9.53 4.53
C LYS A 161 -12.83 -8.66 5.71
N SER A 162 -13.05 -9.30 6.86
CA SER A 162 -13.41 -8.63 8.12
C SER A 162 -12.20 -8.38 9.03
N THR A 163 -11.13 -9.15 8.88
CA THR A 163 -9.88 -9.01 9.64
C THR A 163 -8.93 -8.09 8.88
N LEU A 164 -8.86 -6.83 9.32
CA LEU A 164 -8.01 -5.78 8.72
C LEU A 164 -6.68 -5.67 9.46
N ARG A 165 -5.66 -5.11 8.82
CA ARG A 165 -4.32 -4.96 9.40
C ARG A 165 -4.25 -3.71 10.28
N LYS A 166 -3.75 -3.87 11.51
CA LYS A 166 -3.63 -2.77 12.48
C LYS A 166 -2.53 -1.79 12.08
N HIS A 167 -1.34 -2.30 11.75
CA HIS A 167 -0.14 -1.47 11.54
C HIS A 167 0.88 -2.18 10.64
N HIS A 168 1.93 -1.46 10.23
CA HIS A 168 2.94 -1.96 9.28
C HIS A 168 3.93 -2.99 9.86
N LEU A 169 4.04 -3.13 11.19
CA LEU A 169 5.07 -3.97 11.81
C LEU A 169 4.88 -5.47 11.55
N ASP A 170 3.64 -5.94 11.52
CA ASP A 170 3.30 -7.36 11.42
C ASP A 170 1.85 -7.55 10.93
N GLY A 171 1.36 -8.79 10.94
CA GLY A 171 0.01 -9.17 10.52
C GLY A 171 -1.05 -9.03 11.61
N THR A 172 -0.78 -8.27 12.68
CA THR A 172 -1.73 -8.07 13.79
C THR A 172 -3.03 -7.46 13.30
N ALA A 173 -4.14 -8.08 13.70
CA ALA A 173 -5.47 -7.63 13.34
C ALA A 173 -5.84 -6.30 14.03
N MET A 174 -6.49 -5.42 13.28
CA MET A 174 -7.14 -4.23 13.79
C MET A 174 -8.29 -4.64 14.73
N PRO A 175 -8.45 -3.97 15.89
CA PRO A 175 -9.60 -4.21 16.76
C PRO A 175 -10.94 -4.08 16.03
N ALA A 176 -11.88 -4.99 16.30
CA ALA A 176 -13.16 -5.05 15.57
C ALA A 176 -14.00 -3.76 15.68
N ASN A 177 -13.91 -3.05 16.81
CA ASN A 177 -14.56 -1.75 17.01
C ASN A 177 -13.94 -0.64 16.17
N MET A 178 -12.75 -0.84 15.60
CA MET A 178 -12.06 0.10 14.70
C MET A 178 -12.08 -0.35 13.23
N ALA A 179 -12.40 -1.62 12.96
CA ALA A 179 -12.51 -2.21 11.62
C ALA A 179 -13.81 -1.80 10.86
N ASN A 180 -14.25 -0.56 11.06
CA ASN A 180 -15.34 0.08 10.32
C ASN A 180 -15.10 1.60 10.27
N ASN A 181 -15.73 2.31 9.33
CA ASN A 181 -15.51 3.73 9.08
C ASN A 181 -15.63 4.62 10.31
N ARG A 182 -16.73 4.46 11.05
CA ARG A 182 -17.06 5.31 12.19
C ARG A 182 -16.10 5.05 13.35
N GLY A 183 -15.87 3.78 13.68
CA GLY A 183 -14.95 3.35 14.72
C GLY A 183 -13.50 3.74 14.46
N PHE A 184 -13.09 3.78 13.20
CA PHE A 184 -11.74 4.21 12.80
C PHE A 184 -11.46 5.68 13.18
N PHE A 185 -12.45 6.56 13.01
CA PHE A 185 -12.34 7.99 13.35
C PHE A 185 -12.64 8.30 14.83
N GLN A 186 -13.70 7.71 15.39
CA GLN A 186 -14.16 8.06 16.75
C GLN A 186 -13.14 7.71 17.83
N ASN A 187 -12.39 6.63 17.65
CA ASN A 187 -11.43 6.17 18.65
C ASN A 187 -10.06 6.87 18.52
N GLN A 188 -9.77 7.52 17.38
CA GLN A 188 -8.46 8.12 17.08
C GLN A 188 -8.61 9.34 16.17
N LYS A 189 -8.76 10.54 16.75
CA LYS A 189 -8.92 11.81 15.99
C LYS A 189 -7.80 12.06 14.99
N GLU A 190 -6.58 11.63 15.29
CA GLU A 190 -5.44 11.77 14.40
C GLU A 190 -5.61 10.95 13.10
N HIS A 191 -6.38 9.85 13.10
CA HIS A 191 -6.75 9.17 11.86
C HIS A 191 -7.56 10.08 10.92
N ALA A 192 -8.48 10.89 11.44
CA ALA A 192 -9.27 11.82 10.62
C ALA A 192 -8.34 12.82 9.90
N ARG A 193 -7.33 13.33 10.62
CA ARG A 193 -6.32 14.21 10.05
C ARG A 193 -5.51 13.51 8.96
N ARG A 194 -5.01 12.29 9.21
CA ARG A 194 -4.19 11.58 8.22
C ARG A 194 -4.98 11.12 6.99
N VAL A 195 -6.26 10.77 7.14
CA VAL A 195 -7.16 10.53 6.00
C VAL A 195 -7.36 11.80 5.20
N HIS A 196 -7.57 12.95 5.85
CA HIS A 196 -7.66 14.24 5.17
C HIS A 196 -6.39 14.54 4.37
N ASP A 197 -5.22 14.46 5.01
CA ASP A 197 -3.93 14.72 4.38
C ASP A 197 -3.72 13.79 3.17
N LEU A 198 -4.07 12.51 3.29
CA LEU A 198 -3.98 11.55 2.19
C LEU A 198 -4.92 11.89 1.04
N ILE A 199 -6.16 12.30 1.33
CA ILE A 199 -7.10 12.78 0.29
C ILE A 199 -6.54 14.00 -0.43
N CYS A 200 -5.87 14.92 0.27
CA CYS A 200 -5.25 16.09 -0.35
C CYS A 200 -4.09 15.69 -1.27
N GLU A 201 -3.20 14.79 -0.84
CA GLU A 201 -2.06 14.34 -1.64
C GLU A 201 -2.46 13.44 -2.81
N ASP A 202 -3.46 12.58 -2.60
CA ASP A 202 -3.91 11.56 -3.55
C ASP A 202 -5.33 11.82 -4.09
N TYR A 203 -5.72 13.09 -4.20
CA TYR A 203 -7.10 13.48 -4.53
C TYR A 203 -7.67 12.74 -5.75
N HIS A 204 -6.93 12.71 -6.86
CA HIS A 204 -7.40 12.04 -8.07
C HIS A 204 -7.61 10.53 -7.87
N TYR A 205 -6.71 9.86 -7.15
CA TYR A 205 -6.83 8.44 -6.85
C TYR A 205 -8.01 8.17 -5.91
N CYS A 206 -8.09 8.91 -4.82
CA CYS A 206 -9.16 8.84 -3.82
C CYS A 206 -10.54 9.08 -4.44
N GLN A 207 -10.67 10.14 -5.23
CA GLN A 207 -11.93 10.58 -5.82
C GLN A 207 -12.38 9.69 -6.99
N THR A 208 -11.46 9.24 -7.83
CA THR A 208 -11.81 8.52 -9.07
C THR A 208 -12.01 7.03 -8.82
N TYR A 209 -11.27 6.45 -7.88
CA TYR A 209 -11.16 5.01 -7.73
C TYR A 209 -11.51 4.54 -6.32
N VAL A 210 -10.72 4.94 -5.30
CA VAL A 210 -10.78 4.34 -3.96
C VAL A 210 -12.15 4.52 -3.31
N ARG A 211 -12.79 5.67 -3.47
CA ARG A 211 -14.13 5.92 -2.91
C ARG A 211 -15.24 5.06 -3.51
N LYS A 212 -14.98 4.35 -4.61
CA LYS A 212 -15.94 3.48 -5.29
C LYS A 212 -15.89 2.03 -4.78
N ASP A 213 -14.97 1.72 -3.86
CA ASP A 213 -14.95 0.42 -3.22
C ASP A 213 -16.02 0.30 -2.13
N TYR A 214 -16.86 -0.71 -2.28
CA TYR A 214 -17.96 -1.02 -1.37
C TYR A 214 -17.51 -2.09 -0.38
N GLY A 215 -16.97 -1.65 0.75
CA GLY A 215 -16.63 -2.47 1.91
C GLY A 215 -17.18 -1.86 3.20
N VAL A 216 -17.13 -2.60 4.30
CA VAL A 216 -17.46 -2.07 5.65
C VAL A 216 -16.44 -1.05 6.14
N PHE A 217 -15.25 -1.05 5.53
CA PHE A 217 -14.14 -0.15 5.83
C PHE A 217 -13.68 0.55 4.54
N ASN A 218 -14.16 1.77 4.36
CA ASN A 218 -13.67 2.78 3.42
C ASN A 218 -13.70 4.19 4.07
N PRO A 219 -12.73 4.50 4.97
CA PRO A 219 -12.70 5.78 5.66
C PRO A 219 -12.57 6.99 4.72
N ILE A 220 -12.01 6.79 3.51
CA ILE A 220 -11.89 7.84 2.49
C ILE A 220 -13.28 8.22 1.95
N ASP A 221 -14.09 7.25 1.52
CA ASP A 221 -15.46 7.56 1.06
C ASP A 221 -16.31 8.13 2.19
N TYR A 222 -16.17 7.60 3.41
CA TYR A 222 -16.85 8.13 4.58
C TYR A 222 -16.47 9.60 4.85
N PHE A 223 -15.18 9.93 4.81
CA PHE A 223 -14.71 11.31 4.96
C PHE A 223 -15.29 12.21 3.87
N LEU A 224 -15.24 11.79 2.61
CA LEU A 224 -15.74 12.59 1.48
C LEU A 224 -17.26 12.84 1.55
N LYS A 225 -18.04 11.91 2.11
CA LYS A 225 -19.49 12.06 2.29
C LYS A 225 -19.87 12.83 3.55
N ASN A 226 -19.04 12.79 4.59
CA ASN A 226 -19.33 13.35 5.92
C ASN A 226 -18.26 14.36 6.34
N SER A 227 -17.73 15.14 5.40
CA SER A 227 -16.54 15.97 5.63
C SER A 227 -16.70 16.95 6.79
N VAL A 228 -17.88 17.56 6.95
CA VAL A 228 -18.17 18.45 8.10
C VAL A 228 -18.06 17.71 9.43
N GLU A 229 -18.68 16.52 9.54
CA GLU A 229 -18.63 15.70 10.76
C GLU A 229 -17.18 15.31 11.08
N VAL A 230 -16.46 14.79 10.09
CA VAL A 230 -15.12 14.25 10.31
C VAL A 230 -14.09 15.36 10.52
N THR A 231 -14.18 16.49 9.82
CA THR A 231 -13.31 17.64 10.04
C THR A 231 -13.49 18.24 11.44
N ASN A 232 -14.70 18.22 12.00
CA ASN A 232 -14.92 18.65 13.39
C ASN A 232 -14.25 17.71 14.42
N MET A 233 -13.84 16.51 14.02
CA MET A 233 -13.06 15.60 14.86
C MET A 233 -11.55 15.90 14.83
N ILE A 234 -11.07 16.63 13.83
CA ILE A 234 -9.64 16.92 13.65
C ILE A 234 -9.19 17.96 14.67
N ASP A 235 -8.15 17.63 15.44
CA ASP A 235 -7.45 18.60 16.29
C ASP A 235 -6.40 19.33 15.45
N TRP A 236 -6.79 20.45 14.83
CA TRP A 236 -5.87 21.24 14.03
C TRP A 236 -4.79 21.84 14.93
N PRO A 237 -3.51 21.79 14.52
CA PRO A 237 -2.47 22.45 15.28
C PRO A 237 -2.85 23.93 15.38
N LYS A 238 -2.82 24.47 16.60
CA LYS A 238 -3.05 25.90 16.81
C LYS A 238 -2.10 26.66 15.88
N PRO A 239 -2.58 27.69 15.15
CA PRO A 239 -1.70 28.50 14.33
C PRO A 239 -0.53 28.96 15.20
N MET A 240 0.71 28.76 14.72
CA MET A 240 1.88 29.28 15.41
C MET A 240 1.71 30.80 15.48
N VAL A 241 1.40 31.31 16.67
CA VAL A 241 1.42 32.75 16.90
C VAL A 241 2.87 33.16 16.71
N PRO A 242 3.19 34.09 15.77
CA PRO A 242 4.55 34.57 15.63
C PRO A 242 5.00 35.06 17.00
N SER A 243 6.18 34.62 17.46
CA SER A 243 6.78 35.21 18.65
C SER A 243 6.95 36.71 18.41
N PRO A 244 6.55 37.57 19.36
CA PRO A 244 6.62 39.02 19.22
C PRO A 244 8.06 39.51 19.02
#